data_AF-A0A8J5J3A8-F1
#
_entry.id   AF-A0A8J5J3A8-F1
#
_cell.length_a   1.000
_cell.length_b   1.000
_cell.length_c   1.000
_cell.angle_alpha   90.00
_cell.angle_beta   90.00
_cell.angle_gamma   90.00
#
_symmetry.space_group_name_H-M   'P 1'
#
loop_
_entity.id
_entity.type
_entity.pdbx_description
1 polymer ?
#
loop_
_entity_poly.entity_id
_entity_poly.type
_entity_poly.pdbx_seq_one_letter_code
_entity_poly.pdbx_strand_id
1 'polypeptide(L)' 'MEEAVTSQHAHPNTVFHCLYGFYCLGYSRKELARIYHKSIETIGNWINVYERT' A
#
# COMPACT_ATOMS: atom_id res chain seq x y z
N MET A 1 4.36 7.87 10.95
CA MET A 1 3.37 7.03 10.26
C MET A 1 2.54 7.82 9.24
N GLU A 2 2.02 9.01 9.56
CA GLU A 2 1.18 9.77 8.63
C GLU A 2 1.95 10.54 7.53
N GLU A 3 3.11 11.12 7.82
CA GLU A 3 3.83 11.99 6.86
C GLU A 3 4.38 11.25 5.63
N ALA A 4 4.77 9.97 5.76
CA ALA A 4 5.29 9.21 4.62
C ALA A 4 4.19 8.82 3.61
N VAL A 5 2.93 8.84 4.06
CA VAL A 5 1.77 8.42 3.29
C VAL A 5 1.14 9.61 2.54
N THR A 6 1.32 10.85 3.03
CA THR A 6 0.77 12.07 2.43
C THR A 6 1.55 12.56 1.20
N SER A 7 2.78 12.09 0.96
CA SER A 7 3.57 12.49 -0.22
C SER A 7 3.18 11.76 -1.51
N GLN A 8 2.31 10.75 -1.42
CA GLN A 8 1.90 9.94 -2.56
C GLN A 8 0.54 10.43 -3.07
N HIS A 9 0.28 10.31 -4.38
CA HIS A 9 -1.02 10.64 -5.00
C HIS A 9 -2.19 9.73 -4.54
N ALA A 10 -2.01 8.97 -3.46
CA ALA A 10 -3.02 8.11 -2.87
C ALA A 10 -3.39 8.65 -1.49
N HIS A 11 -4.69 8.65 -1.21
CA HIS A 11 -5.19 9.04 0.10
C HIS A 11 -4.63 8.10 1.18
N PRO A 12 -4.25 8.59 2.37
CA PRO A 12 -3.63 7.74 3.39
C PRO A 12 -4.43 6.51 3.81
N ASN A 13 -5.76 6.65 3.90
CA ASN A 13 -6.65 5.51 4.16
C ASN A 13 -6.50 4.40 3.11
N THR A 14 -6.31 4.75 1.83
CA THR A 14 -6.11 3.78 0.75
C THR A 14 -4.84 2.97 0.97
N VAL A 15 -3.76 3.65 1.40
CA VAL A 15 -2.50 2.99 1.72
C VAL A 15 -2.65 2.09 2.95
N PHE A 16 -3.31 2.57 4.02
CA PHE A 16 -3.55 1.75 5.21
C PHE A 16 -4.43 0.52 4.93
N HIS A 17 -5.49 0.66 4.14
CA HIS A 17 -6.31 -0.48 3.72
C HIS A 17 -5.51 -1.47 2.86
N CYS A 18 -4.58 -0.99 2.02
CA CYS A 18 -3.70 -1.85 1.25
C CYS A 18 -2.73 -2.63 2.15
N LEU A 19 -2.11 -1.95 3.11
CA LEU A 19 -1.21 -2.57 4.09
C LEU A 19 -1.94 -3.61 4.95
N TYR A 20 -3.16 -3.30 5.38
CA TYR A 20 -4.01 -4.26 6.09
C TYR A 20 -4.30 -5.50 5.24
N GLY A 21 -4.62 -5.30 3.96
CA GLY A 21 -4.81 -6.40 3.01
C GLY A 21 -3.56 -7.27 2.85
N PHE A 22 -2.37 -6.67 2.86
CA PHE A 22 -1.11 -7.39 2.74
C PHE A 22 -0.76 -8.19 4.01
N TYR A 23 -0.76 -7.53 5.17
CA TYR A 23 -0.27 -8.14 6.42
C TYR A 23 -1.33 -8.94 7.19
N CYS A 24 -2.59 -8.51 7.20
CA CYS A 24 -3.65 -9.14 7.99
C CYS A 24 -4.49 -10.12 7.18
N LEU A 25 -4.69 -9.85 5.88
CA LEU A 25 -5.50 -10.73 5.00
C LEU A 25 -4.66 -11.65 4.13
N GLY A 26 -3.33 -11.45 4.08
CA GLY A 26 -2.41 -12.29 3.33
C GLY A 26 -2.48 -12.15 1.81
N TYR A 27 -3.07 -11.06 1.30
CA TYR A 27 -3.13 -10.83 -0.14
C TYR A 27 -1.74 -10.61 -0.74
N SER A 28 -1.51 -11.17 -1.92
CA SER A 28 -0.30 -10.91 -2.69
C SER A 28 -0.29 -9.50 -3.27
N ARG A 29 0.90 -8.98 -3.57
CA ARG A 29 1.07 -7.68 -4.25
C ARG A 29 0.33 -7.62 -5.60
N LYS A 30 0.18 -8.76 -6.29
CA LYS A 30 -0.56 -8.87 -7.57
C LYS A 30 -2.06 -8.70 -7.36
N GLU A 31 -2.63 -9.28 -6.30
CA GLU A 31 -4.05 -9.14 -5.98
C GLU A 31 -4.37 -7.71 -5.56
N LEU A 32 -3.53 -7.12 -4.69
CA LEU A 32 -3.68 -5.73 -4.28
C LEU A 32 -3.56 -4.77 -5.46
N ALA A 33 -2.64 -4.99 -6.39
CA ALA A 33 -2.52 -4.20 -7.62
C ALA A 33 -3.83 -4.20 -8.44
N ARG A 34 -4.49 -5.37 -8.52
CA ARG A 34 -5.79 -5.50 -9.20
C ARG A 34 -6.91 -4.78 -8.43
N ILE A 35 -7.00 -4.96 -7.11
CA ILE A 35 -8.03 -4.35 -6.25
C ILE A 35 -7.97 -2.82 -6.28
N TYR A 36 -6.77 -2.26 -6.17
CA TYR A 36 -6.57 -0.81 -6.10
C TYR A 36 -6.38 -0.15 -7.47
N HIS A 37 -6.43 -0.93 -8.56
CA HIS A 37 -6.14 -0.47 -9.93
C HIS A 37 -4.80 0.29 -10.01
N LYS A 38 -3.77 -0.27 -9.38
CA LYS A 38 -2.40 0.28 -9.36
C LYS A 38 -1.42 -0.72 -9.96
N SER A 39 -0.23 -0.22 -10.32
CA SER A 39 0.88 -1.10 -10.67
C SER A 39 1.37 -1.86 -9.43
N ILE A 40 1.95 -3.04 -9.65
CA ILE A 40 2.57 -3.83 -8.58
C ILE A 40 3.72 -3.03 -7.91
N GLU A 41 4.41 -2.20 -8.68
CA GLU A 41 5.47 -1.31 -8.19
C GLU A 41 4.92 -0.28 -7.18
N THR A 42 3.78 0.35 -7.46
CA THR A 42 3.14 1.28 -6.53
C THR A 42 2.76 0.59 -5.22
N ILE A 43 2.18 -0.60 -5.28
CA ILE A 43 1.88 -1.40 -4.07
C ILE A 43 3.17 -1.75 -3.31
N GLY A 44 4.22 -2.14 -4.04
CA GLY A 44 5.53 -2.41 -3.46
C GLY A 44 6.13 -1.18 -2.76
N ASN A 45 6.00 0.00 -3.36
CA ASN A 45 6.46 1.24 -2.76
C ASN A 45 5.69 1.58 -1.47
N TRP A 46 4.37 1.36 -1.44
CA TRP A 46 3.56 1.54 -0.22
C TRP A 46 4.06 0.66 0.92
N ILE A 47 4.31 -0.62 0.63
CA ILE A 47 4.83 -1.58 1.61
C ILE A 47 6.24 -1.18 2.05
N ASN A 48 7.15 -0.89 1.11
CA ASN A 48 8.54 -0.52 1.42
C ASN A 48 8.63 0.76 2.26
N VAL A 49 7.77 1.75 1.99
CA VAL A 49 7.71 3.00 2.77
C VAL A 49 7.26 2.69 4.20
N TYR A 50 6.24 1.84 4.35
CA TYR A 50 5.77 1.42 5.66
C TYR A 50 6.83 0.63 6.44
N GLU A 51 7.57 -0.29 5.81
CA GLU A 51 8.63 -1.08 6.46
C GLU A 51 9.86 -0.25 6.86
N ARG A 52 10.06 0.91 6.24
CA ARG A 52 11.15 1.83 6.55
C ARG A 52 10.77 2.89 7.59
N THR A 53 9.50 2.97 7.97
CA THR A 53 8.96 3.91 8.95
C THR A 53 8.88 3.24 10.32
#